data_AF-A0A2D6G6Q4-F1
#
_entry.id   AF-A0A2D6G6Q4-F1
#
_cell.length_a   1.000
_cell.length_b   1.000
_cell.length_c   1.000
_cell.angle_alpha   90.00
_cell.angle_beta   90.00
_cell.angle_gamma   90.00
#
_symmetry.space_group_name_H-M   'P 1'
#
loop_
_entity.id
_entity.type
_entity.pdbx_description
1 polymer ?
#
loop_
_entity_poly.entity_id
_entity_poly.type
_entity_poly.pdbx_seq_one_letter_code
_entity_poly.pdbx_strand_id
1 'polypeptide(L)'
;MLADSFGKTIGQSGYNGSVDLNEDGAIGFDDFFIFADEFGKDPVCHDTVCTAVYEPVCGRDGITYSNRCKADRAGATVLYSGACGSEVCRPGYLKCADGSCKTSC
;
A
#
# COMPACT_ATOMS: atom_id res chain seq x y z
N MET A 1 -11.48 -21.60 -17.26
CA MET A 1 -12.25 -20.36 -17.48
C MET A 1 -12.80 -19.95 -16.13
N LEU A 2 -12.16 -19.00 -15.42
CA LEU A 2 -12.54 -18.61 -14.05
C LEU A 2 -13.99 -18.08 -13.95
N ALA A 3 -14.58 -17.66 -15.07
CA ALA A 3 -15.96 -17.18 -15.13
C ALA A 3 -17.02 -18.27 -14.85
N ASP A 4 -16.73 -19.54 -15.16
CA ASP A 4 -17.74 -20.62 -15.05
C ASP A 4 -17.94 -21.11 -13.62
N SER A 5 -16.95 -20.86 -12.75
CA SER A 5 -16.97 -21.23 -11.34
C SER A 5 -17.45 -20.11 -10.43
N PHE A 6 -17.53 -18.87 -10.92
CA PHE A 6 -17.99 -17.73 -10.13
C PHE A 6 -19.48 -17.87 -9.76
N GLY A 7 -19.82 -17.64 -8.49
CA GLY A 7 -21.16 -17.81 -7.94
C GLY A 7 -21.58 -19.26 -7.71
N LYS A 8 -20.64 -20.22 -7.73
CA LYS A 8 -20.90 -21.63 -7.39
C LYS A 8 -20.65 -21.90 -5.92
N THR A 9 -21.39 -22.84 -5.34
CA THR A 9 -21.20 -23.31 -3.96
C THR A 9 -20.85 -24.80 -3.91
N ILE A 10 -20.36 -25.28 -2.75
CA ILE A 10 -20.06 -26.68 -2.50
C ILE A 10 -21.24 -27.56 -2.94
N GLY A 11 -20.94 -28.54 -3.80
CA GLY A 11 -21.92 -29.49 -4.32
C GLY A 11 -22.59 -29.09 -5.65
N GLN A 12 -22.31 -27.89 -6.18
CA GLN A 12 -22.78 -27.50 -7.51
C GLN A 12 -21.80 -27.93 -8.62
N SER A 13 -22.34 -28.32 -9.77
CA SER A 13 -21.52 -28.60 -10.96
C SER A 13 -20.76 -27.33 -11.39
N GLY A 14 -19.43 -27.44 -11.45
CA GLY A 14 -18.53 -26.31 -11.74
C GLY A 14 -17.90 -25.64 -10.52
N TYR A 15 -18.25 -26.08 -9.29
CA TYR A 15 -17.51 -25.71 -8.09
C TYR A 15 -16.08 -26.25 -8.15
N ASN A 16 -15.11 -25.38 -7.88
CA ASN A 16 -13.71 -25.71 -7.73
C ASN A 16 -13.20 -25.13 -6.41
N GLY A 17 -12.98 -25.99 -5.42
CA GLY A 17 -12.48 -25.58 -4.09
C GLY A 17 -11.09 -24.95 -4.10
N SER A 18 -10.37 -24.96 -5.23
CA SER A 18 -9.12 -24.20 -5.37
C SER A 18 -9.34 -22.71 -5.62
N VAL A 19 -10.59 -22.29 -5.82
CA VAL A 19 -11.00 -20.90 -6.11
C VAL A 19 -11.82 -20.30 -4.95
N ASP A 20 -12.25 -21.14 -4.01
CA ASP A 20 -12.84 -20.81 -2.71
C ASP A 20 -11.68 -20.64 -1.72
N LEU A 21 -11.12 -19.43 -1.67
CA LEU A 21 -9.89 -19.11 -0.96
C LEU A 21 -10.12 -18.87 0.54
N ASN A 22 -11.35 -18.56 0.93
CA ASN A 22 -11.73 -18.40 2.33
C ASN A 22 -12.36 -19.68 2.94
N GLU A 23 -12.50 -20.75 2.15
CA GLU A 23 -13.08 -22.04 2.53
C GLU A 23 -14.49 -21.92 3.13
N ASP A 24 -15.26 -20.91 2.71
CA ASP A 24 -16.63 -20.69 3.20
C ASP A 24 -17.68 -21.51 2.43
N GLY A 25 -17.24 -22.17 1.36
CA GLY A 25 -18.05 -23.03 0.53
C GLY A 25 -18.77 -22.32 -0.60
N ALA A 26 -18.42 -21.07 -0.89
CA ALA A 26 -18.86 -20.30 -2.04
C ALA A 26 -17.65 -19.81 -2.84
N ILE A 27 -17.85 -19.58 -4.13
CA ILE A 27 -16.88 -18.90 -4.99
C ILE A 27 -17.43 -17.52 -5.28
N GLY A 28 -17.07 -16.55 -4.46
CA GLY A 28 -17.69 -15.24 -4.37
C GLY A 28 -16.74 -14.07 -4.63
N PHE A 29 -17.27 -12.86 -4.43
CA PHE A 29 -16.44 -11.66 -4.48
C PHE A 29 -15.50 -11.58 -3.29
N ASP A 30 -15.88 -12.17 -2.16
CA ASP A 30 -15.08 -12.35 -0.95
C ASP A 30 -13.80 -13.16 -1.19
N ASP A 31 -13.82 -14.19 -2.05
CA ASP A 31 -12.59 -14.84 -2.55
C ASP A 31 -11.74 -13.92 -3.42
N PHE A 32 -12.38 -13.06 -4.22
CA PHE A 32 -11.70 -12.02 -4.99
C PHE A 32 -11.13 -10.90 -4.10
N PHE A 33 -11.76 -10.60 -2.97
CA PHE A 33 -11.32 -9.59 -2.02
C PHE A 33 -10.09 -10.05 -1.21
N ILE A 34 -9.84 -11.36 -1.08
CA ILE A 34 -8.54 -11.88 -0.60
C ILE A 34 -7.40 -11.48 -1.54
N PHE A 35 -7.62 -11.49 -2.86
CA PHE A 35 -6.62 -10.97 -3.81
C PHE A 35 -6.44 -9.44 -3.71
N ALA A 36 -7.46 -8.70 -3.28
CA ALA A 36 -7.41 -7.24 -3.23
C ALA A 36 -6.72 -6.67 -1.97
N ASP A 37 -6.64 -7.44 -0.89
CA ASP A 37 -6.01 -7.01 0.37
C ASP A 37 -4.46 -6.98 0.32
N GLU A 38 -3.87 -7.49 -0.77
CA GLU A 38 -2.42 -7.65 -0.96
C GLU A 38 -1.80 -6.72 -2.02
N PHE A 39 -2.53 -6.32 -3.07
CA PHE A 39 -1.96 -5.41 -4.10
C PHE A 39 -1.82 -3.94 -3.65
N GLY A 40 -2.29 -3.57 -2.46
CA GLY A 40 -2.25 -2.20 -1.95
C GLY A 40 -1.46 -2.00 -0.65
N LYS A 41 -1.01 -3.08 -0.01
CA LYS A 41 -0.12 -2.99 1.13
C LYS A 41 1.30 -3.11 0.59
N ASP A 42 1.96 -1.96 0.46
CA ASP A 42 3.42 -1.89 0.45
C ASP A 42 3.92 -2.97 1.43
N PRO A 43 4.82 -3.89 1.03
CA PRO A 43 5.22 -5.02 1.85
C PRO A 43 5.58 -4.45 3.21
N VAL A 44 4.69 -4.69 4.18
CA VAL A 44 4.91 -4.27 5.56
C VAL A 44 6.27 -4.85 5.86
N CYS A 45 7.25 -3.98 6.10
CA CYS A 45 8.52 -4.40 6.65
C CYS A 45 8.17 -5.00 8.01
N HIS A 46 7.83 -6.29 8.02
CA HIS A 46 7.69 -7.13 9.19
C HIS A 46 9.08 -7.44 9.75
N ASP A 47 10.01 -6.50 9.59
CA ASP A 47 11.27 -6.53 10.26
C ASP A 47 11.04 -5.83 11.60
N THR A 48 11.04 -6.63 12.66
CA THR A 48 10.99 -6.10 14.04
C THR A 48 12.19 -5.18 14.32
N VAL A 49 13.22 -5.25 13.48
CA VAL A 49 14.43 -4.47 13.54
C VAL A 49 14.52 -3.55 12.31
N CYS A 50 14.57 -2.24 12.54
CA CYS A 50 14.93 -1.30 11.48
C CYS A 50 16.43 -1.04 11.51
N THR A 51 17.06 -0.94 10.34
CA THR A 51 18.43 -0.45 10.25
C THR A 51 18.50 1.00 10.75
N ALA A 52 19.67 1.39 11.26
CA ALA A 52 19.93 2.77 11.70
C ALA A 52 20.34 3.70 10.53
N VAL A 53 20.18 3.25 9.28
CA VAL A 53 20.47 4.05 8.10
C VAL A 53 19.52 5.25 8.06
N TYR A 54 20.08 6.42 7.81
CA TYR A 54 19.35 7.69 7.74
C TYR A 54 18.97 8.01 6.29
N GLU A 55 17.73 7.73 5.95
CA GLU A 55 17.10 7.97 4.65
C GLU A 55 15.71 8.58 4.91
N PRO A 56 15.64 9.88 5.25
CA PRO A 56 14.44 10.44 5.82
C PRO A 56 13.27 10.36 4.85
N VAL A 57 12.08 10.16 5.40
CA VAL A 57 10.83 10.15 4.65
C VAL A 57 9.81 11.03 5.36
N CYS A 58 8.97 11.70 4.58
CA CYS A 58 7.87 12.50 5.10
C CYS A 58 6.61 11.64 5.09
N GLY A 59 5.99 11.45 6.25
CA GLY A 59 4.70 10.78 6.39
C GLY A 59 3.55 11.68 5.96
N ARG A 60 2.40 11.07 5.62
CA ARG A 60 1.16 11.79 5.30
C ARG A 60 0.60 12.56 6.50
N ASP A 61 0.97 12.13 7.70
CA ASP A 61 0.73 12.80 8.98
C ASP A 61 1.61 14.04 9.22
N GLY A 62 2.55 14.34 8.31
CA GLY A 62 3.46 15.47 8.42
C GLY A 62 4.66 15.20 9.33
N ILE A 63 4.87 13.96 9.77
CA ILE A 63 6.00 13.57 10.60
C ILE A 63 7.16 13.10 9.72
N THR A 64 8.37 13.53 10.04
CA THR A 64 9.58 13.02 9.41
C THR A 64 10.05 11.76 10.13
N TYR A 65 10.19 10.66 9.39
CA TYR A 65 10.75 9.42 9.90
C TYR A 65 12.18 9.27 9.40
N SER A 66 13.09 8.72 10.22
CA SER A 66 14.51 8.58 9.86
C SER A 66 14.74 7.63 8.67
N ASN A 67 13.81 6.71 8.44
CA ASN A 67 13.78 5.80 7.30
C ASN A 67 12.37 5.24 7.09
N ARG A 68 12.14 4.63 5.93
CA ARG A 68 10.88 3.97 5.54
C ARG A 68 10.43 2.94 6.57
N CYS A 69 11.34 2.08 7.04
CA CYS A 69 11.03 1.06 8.05
C CYS A 69 10.44 1.67 9.34
N LYS A 70 10.99 2.78 9.83
CA LYS A 70 10.43 3.46 11.02
C LYS A 70 9.05 4.08 10.76
N ALA A 71 8.80 4.57 9.55
CA ALA A 71 7.47 5.05 9.16
C ALA A 71 6.45 3.91 9.15
N ASP A 72 6.82 2.78 8.55
CA ASP A 72 5.96 1.60 8.44
C ASP A 72 5.64 1.00 9.82
N ARG A 73 6.64 0.92 10.72
CA ARG A 73 6.43 0.50 12.12
C ARG A 73 5.51 1.42 12.90
N ALA A 74 5.46 2.70 12.55
CA ALA A 74 4.53 3.66 13.13
C ALA A 74 3.14 3.61 12.47
N GLY A 75 2.94 2.77 11.44
CA GLY A 75 1.71 2.73 10.65
C GLY A 75 1.52 3.97 9.77
N ALA A 76 2.58 4.74 9.53
CA ALA A 76 2.51 5.97 8.75
C ALA A 76 2.69 5.69 7.26
N THR A 77 1.75 6.19 6.45
CA THR A 77 1.90 6.17 4.99
C THR A 77 2.95 7.20 4.58
N VAL A 78 4.04 6.75 3.95
CA VAL A 78 5.02 7.66 3.36
C VAL A 78 4.41 8.42 2.19
N LEU A 79 4.63 9.71 2.20
CA LEU A 79 4.14 10.66 1.22
C LEU A 79 5.23 11.01 0.19
N TYR A 80 6.46 11.24 0.63
CA TYR A 80 7.64 11.43 -0.23
C TYR A 80 8.96 11.14 0.50
N SER A 81 10.01 10.87 -0.28
CA SER A 81 11.38 10.76 0.22
C SER A 81 11.96 12.14 0.53
N GLY A 82 12.55 12.28 1.72
CA GLY A 82 13.02 13.53 2.29
C GLY A 82 12.30 13.89 3.59
N ALA A 83 12.89 14.81 4.36
CA ALA A 83 12.26 15.34 5.55
C ALA A 83 11.07 16.25 5.20
N CYS A 84 10.02 16.21 6.01
CA CYS A 84 8.92 17.16 5.91
C CYS A 84 9.43 18.60 6.09
N GLY A 85 8.97 19.52 5.25
CA GLY A 85 9.35 20.93 5.34
C GLY A 85 10.78 21.22 4.88
N SER A 86 11.47 20.25 4.26
CA SER A 86 12.69 20.55 3.51
C SER A 86 12.37 21.44 2.31
N GLU A 87 13.36 22.19 1.80
CA GLU A 87 13.20 23.06 0.62
C GLU A 87 12.94 22.29 -0.71
N VAL A 88 12.67 20.99 -0.60
CA VAL A 88 12.32 20.10 -1.69
C VAL A 88 10.80 20.08 -1.79
N CYS A 89 10.29 20.47 -2.96
CA CYS A 89 8.86 20.41 -3.20
C CYS A 89 8.37 18.97 -3.25
N ARG A 90 7.14 18.76 -2.76
CA ARG A 90 6.46 17.46 -2.78
C ARG A 90 6.42 16.92 -4.22
N PRO A 91 6.41 15.59 -4.42
CA PRO A 91 6.19 15.00 -5.74
C PRO A 91 4.95 15.61 -6.41
N GLY A 92 5.10 16.03 -7.67
CA GLY A 92 4.05 16.76 -8.42
C GLY A 92 4.04 18.28 -8.22
N TYR A 93 4.95 18.84 -7.42
CA TYR A 93 5.15 20.28 -7.25
C TYR A 93 6.54 20.69 -7.72
N LEU A 94 6.62 21.76 -8.52
CA LEU A 94 7.86 22.40 -8.95
C LEU A 94 8.25 23.50 -7.96
N LYS A 95 9.56 23.70 -7.76
CA LYS A 95 10.11 24.85 -7.03
C LYS A 95 10.15 26.04 -7.98
N CYS A 96 9.26 27.01 -7.77
CA CYS A 96 9.17 28.21 -8.61
C CYS A 96 10.28 29.23 -8.26
N ALA A 97 10.49 30.22 -9.13
CA ALA A 97 11.51 31.26 -8.92
C ALA A 97 11.28 32.10 -7.65
N ASP A 98 10.03 32.20 -7.17
CA ASP A 98 9.64 32.83 -5.90
C ASP A 98 9.89 31.94 -4.67
N GLY A 99 10.49 30.75 -4.85
CA GLY A 99 10.73 29.77 -3.79
C GLY A 99 9.49 29.00 -3.35
N SER A 100 8.31 29.27 -3.94
CA SER A 100 7.08 28.54 -3.63
C SER A 100 7.02 27.19 -4.33
N CYS A 101 6.33 26.23 -3.70
CA CYS A 101 6.03 24.94 -4.31
C CYS A 101 4.63 24.98 -4.93
N LYS A 102 4.54 24.88 -6.26
CA LYS A 102 3.28 24.88 -7.01
C LYS A 102 3.27 23.75 -8.05
N THR A 103 2.09 23.31 -8.47
CA THR A 103 1.96 22.34 -9.56
C THR A 103 2.29 22.93 -10.94
N SER A 104 2.31 24.27 -11.04
CA SER A 104 2.80 25.02 -12.19
C SER A 104 3.45 26.33 -11.74
N CYS A 105 4.58 26.65 -12.37
CA CYS A 105 5.27 27.93 -12.32
C CYS A 105 5.18 28.53 -13.74
#